data_AF-F9PBZ4-F1
#
_entry.id   AF-F9PBZ4-F1
#
_cell.length_a   1.000
_cell.length_b   1.000
_cell.length_c   1.000
_cell.angle_alpha   90.00
_cell.angle_beta   90.00
_cell.angle_gamma   90.00
#
_symmetry.space_group_name_H-M   'P 1'
#
loop_
_entity.id
_entity.type
_entity.pdbx_description
1 polymer ?
#
loop_
_entity_poly.entity_id
_entity_poly.type
_entity_poly.pdbx_seq_one_letter_code
_entity_poly.pdbx_strand_id
1 'polypeptide(L)'
;MHYLFAVPLVGGITLVILLKALPQFSRISFNLWNSAVAIITAGTLFRGIVNLSGRSTALDAPYWYVGIGFSVLAILSIFIKPFLTNQRTKVIEG
;
A
#
# COMPACT_ATOMS: atom_id res chain seq x y z
N MET A 1 -18.15 12.61 -4.53
CA MET A 1 -17.18 12.55 -5.66
C MET A 1 -16.01 13.51 -5.51
N HIS A 2 -16.15 14.64 -4.81
CA HIS A 2 -15.05 15.61 -4.67
C HIS A 2 -13.78 15.07 -3.99
N TYR A 3 -13.87 14.08 -3.10
CA TYR A 3 -12.70 13.56 -2.36
C TYR A 3 -12.06 12.29 -2.96
N LEU A 4 -12.44 11.88 -4.17
CA LEU A 4 -11.88 10.65 -4.78
C LEU A 4 -10.37 10.74 -5.05
N PHE A 5 -9.84 11.94 -5.25
CA PHE A 5 -8.40 12.16 -5.43
C PHE A 5 -7.62 12.12 -4.11
N ALA A 6 -8.28 12.20 -2.96
CA ALA A 6 -7.61 12.32 -1.67
C ALA A 6 -6.82 11.05 -1.33
N VAL A 7 -7.37 9.86 -1.63
CA VAL A 7 -6.70 8.58 -1.38
C VAL A 7 -5.39 8.45 -2.16
N PRO A 8 -5.36 8.57 -3.50
CA PRO A 8 -4.12 8.48 -4.25
C PRO A 8 -3.14 9.61 -3.92
N LEU A 9 -3.62 10.82 -3.64
CA LEU A 9 -2.78 11.95 -3.25
C LEU A 9 -2.07 11.69 -1.91
N VAL A 10 -2.83 11.32 -0.87
CA VAL A 10 -2.27 11.01 0.46
C VAL A 10 -1.35 9.80 0.39
N GLY A 11 -1.75 8.75 -0.34
CA GLY A 11 -0.94 7.55 -0.54
C GLY A 11 0.38 7.83 -1.26
N GLY A 12 0.37 8.68 -2.28
CA GLY A 12 1.56 9.11 -3.02
C GLY A 12 2.49 9.99 -2.19
N ILE A 13 1.95 10.99 -1.48
CA ILE A 13 2.74 11.86 -0.60
C ILE A 13 3.41 11.03 0.50
N THR A 14 2.67 10.12 1.13
CA THR A 14 3.20 9.23 2.17
C THR A 14 4.32 8.36 1.62
N LEU A 15 4.19 7.83 0.40
CA LEU A 15 5.25 7.07 -0.26
C LEU A 15 6.52 7.90 -0.47
N VAL A 16 6.38 9.14 -0.96
CA VAL A 16 7.53 10.03 -1.20
C VAL A 16 8.27 10.33 0.10
N ILE A 17 7.53 10.57 1.19
CA ILE A 17 8.12 10.78 2.52
C ILE A 17 8.86 9.51 2.98
N LEU A 18 8.24 8.33 2.83
CA LEU A 18 8.84 7.04 3.17
C LEU A 18 10.12 6.76 2.37
N LEU A 19 10.13 7.02 1.06
CA LEU A 19 11.31 6.86 0.21
C LEU A 19 12.45 7.79 0.62
N LYS A 20 12.12 9.03 1.03
CA LYS A 20 13.11 10.01 1.49
C LYS A 20 13.66 9.66 2.87
N ALA A 21 12.83 9.15 3.78
CA ALA A 21 13.24 8.77 5.13
C ALA A 21 13.98 7.42 5.16
N LEU A 22 13.61 6.48 4.28
CA LEU A 22 14.14 5.12 4.24
C LEU A 22 14.64 4.79 2.81
N PRO A 23 15.89 5.17 2.46
CA PRO A 23 16.44 4.95 1.12
C PRO A 23 16.62 3.47 0.74
N GLN A 24 16.50 2.56 1.70
CA GLN A 24 16.52 1.09 1.51
C GLN A 24 15.21 0.50 0.98
N PHE A 25 14.32 1.34 0.42
CA PHE A 25 13.07 0.88 -0.13
C PHE A 25 13.28 -0.04 -1.31
N SER A 26 12.71 -1.24 -1.22
CA SER A 26 12.87 -2.23 -2.27
C SER A 26 11.80 -2.13 -3.34
N ARG A 27 12.09 -2.65 -4.54
CA ARG A 27 11.10 -2.77 -5.63
C ARG A 27 9.81 -3.49 -5.20
N ILE A 28 9.93 -4.50 -4.33
CA ILE A 28 8.77 -5.25 -3.80
C ILE A 28 7.93 -4.35 -2.89
N SER A 29 8.56 -3.66 -1.94
CA SER A 29 7.90 -2.74 -1.01
C SER A 29 7.17 -1.62 -1.76
N PHE A 30 7.80 -1.09 -2.81
CA PHE A 30 7.22 -0.08 -3.68
C PHE A 30 6.00 -0.60 -4.44
N ASN A 31 6.07 -1.80 -5.02
CA ASN A 31 4.95 -2.39 -5.76
C ASN A 31 3.77 -2.75 -4.83
N LEU A 32 4.06 -3.25 -3.63
CA LEU A 32 3.05 -3.54 -2.62
C LEU A 32 2.32 -2.27 -2.18
N TRP A 33 3.06 -1.18 -1.95
CA TRP A 33 2.48 0.11 -1.61
C TRP A 33 1.60 0.66 -2.74
N ASN A 34 2.09 0.66 -3.98
CA ASN A 34 1.29 1.13 -5.12
C ASN A 34 0.02 0.29 -5.32
N SER A 35 0.12 -1.02 -5.13
CA SER A 35 -1.04 -1.92 -5.17
C SER A 35 -2.04 -1.59 -4.06
N ALA A 36 -1.58 -1.31 -2.84
CA ALA A 36 -2.44 -0.90 -1.73
C ALA A 36 -3.23 0.38 -2.06
N VAL A 37 -2.53 1.42 -2.54
CA VAL A 37 -3.14 2.69 -2.92
C VAL A 37 -4.16 2.50 -4.04
N ALA A 38 -3.86 1.68 -5.05
CA ALA A 38 -4.78 1.36 -6.14
C ALA A 38 -6.06 0.66 -5.65
N ILE A 39 -5.93 -0.33 -4.74
CA ILE A 39 -7.06 -1.08 -4.19
C ILE A 39 -7.99 -0.17 -3.39
N ILE A 40 -7.45 0.68 -2.50
CA ILE A 40 -8.27 1.61 -1.70
C ILE A 40 -8.93 2.64 -2.62
N THR A 41 -8.20 3.15 -3.62
CA THR A 41 -8.76 4.10 -4.60
C THR A 41 -9.93 3.47 -5.35
N ALA A 42 -9.78 2.23 -5.85
CA ALA A 42 -10.85 1.50 -6.51
C ALA A 42 -12.05 1.27 -5.60
N GLY A 43 -11.82 0.92 -4.33
CA GLY A 43 -12.88 0.77 -3.33
C GLY A 43 -13.66 2.05 -3.10
N THR A 44 -12.97 3.19 -2.94
CA THR A 44 -13.64 4.50 -2.79
C THR A 44 -14.41 4.92 -4.05
N LEU A 45 -13.91 4.58 -5.24
CA LEU A 45 -14.61 4.81 -6.50
C LEU A 45 -15.91 4.00 -6.56
N PHE A 46 -15.85 2.69 -6.28
CA PHE A 46 -17.02 1.82 -6.21
C PHE A 46 -18.04 2.30 -5.18
N ARG A 47 -17.58 2.69 -3.98
CA ARG A 47 -18.45 3.28 -2.96
C ARG A 47 -19.12 4.56 -3.45
N GLY A 48 -18.38 5.42 -4.15
CA GLY A 48 -18.93 6.62 -4.77
C GLY A 48 -20.04 6.31 -5.77
N ILE A 49 -19.80 5.37 -6.69
CA ILE A 49 -20.77 4.95 -7.72
C ILE A 49 -22.03 4.39 -7.05
N VAL A 50 -21.87 3.50 -6.07
CA VAL A 50 -22.98 2.88 -5.35
C VAL A 50 -23.80 3.93 -4.59
N ASN A 51 -23.15 4.86 -3.90
CA ASN A 51 -23.84 5.95 -3.19
C ASN A 51 -24.62 6.86 -4.14
N LEU A 52 -24.10 7.16 -5.33
CA LEU A 52 -24.86 7.92 -6.34
C LEU A 52 -26.06 7.14 -6.87
N SER A 53 -25.95 5.81 -6.96
CA SER A 53 -27.05 4.95 -7.41
C SER A 53 -28.15 4.75 -6.36
N GLY A 54 -28.00 5.31 -5.14
CA GLY A 54 -28.96 5.15 -4.05
C GLY A 54 -29.02 3.75 -3.44
N ARG A 55 -28.02 2.90 -3.73
CA ARG A 55 -27.93 1.53 -3.22
C ARG A 55 -26.87 1.45 -2.12
N SER A 56 -26.92 0.39 -1.34
CA SER A 56 -25.88 0.01 -0.38
C SER A 56 -25.08 -1.18 -0.93
N THR A 57 -23.79 -1.23 -0.63
CA THR A 57 -22.91 -2.33 -1.05
C THR A 57 -22.10 -2.85 0.14
N ALA A 58 -21.97 -4.17 0.22
CA ALA A 58 -21.06 -4.83 1.15
C ALA A 58 -19.61 -4.86 0.64
N LEU A 59 -19.36 -4.47 -0.62
CA LEU A 59 -18.04 -4.53 -1.26
C LEU A 59 -17.07 -3.47 -0.73
N ASP A 60 -17.54 -2.43 -0.02
CA ASP A 60 -16.66 -1.42 0.57
C ASP A 60 -15.64 -2.04 1.55
N ALA A 61 -16.11 -2.87 2.49
CA ALA A 61 -15.27 -3.46 3.53
C ALA A 61 -14.12 -4.33 2.97
N PRO A 62 -14.32 -5.25 2.00
CA PRO A 62 -13.24 -5.98 1.34
C PRO A 62 -12.13 -5.11 0.77
N TYR A 63 -12.46 -4.01 0.08
CA TYR A 63 -11.43 -3.13 -0.49
C TYR A 63 -10.57 -2.48 0.59
N TRP A 64 -11.19 -2.07 1.71
CA TRP A 64 -10.45 -1.54 2.86
C TRP A 64 -9.55 -2.59 3.50
N TYR A 65 -10.05 -3.80 3.76
CA TYR A 65 -9.25 -4.86 4.39
C TYR A 65 -8.06 -5.28 3.51
N VAL A 66 -8.27 -5.48 2.21
CA VAL A 66 -7.18 -5.87 1.30
C VAL A 66 -6.18 -4.72 1.13
N GLY A 67 -6.66 -3.48 0.99
CA GLY A 67 -5.79 -2.31 0.88
C GLY A 67 -4.91 -2.08 2.12
N ILE A 68 -5.48 -2.21 3.32
CA ILE A 68 -4.73 -2.16 4.58
C ILE A 68 -3.75 -3.32 4.66
N GLY A 69 -4.16 -4.54 4.29
CA GLY A 69 -3.28 -5.72 4.25
C GLY A 69 -2.05 -5.50 3.38
N PHE A 70 -2.23 -4.99 2.16
CA PHE A 70 -1.12 -4.66 1.27
C PHE A 70 -0.23 -3.54 1.82
N SER A 71 -0.79 -2.55 2.52
CA SER A 71 -0.01 -1.49 3.17
C SER A 71 0.87 -2.04 4.29
N VAL A 72 0.33 -2.93 5.12
CA VAL A 72 1.08 -3.62 6.19
C VAL A 72 2.17 -4.49 5.59
N LEU A 73 1.87 -5.28 4.55
CA LEU A 73 2.86 -6.08 3.83
C LEU A 73 3.96 -5.23 3.21
N ALA A 74 3.61 -4.07 2.63
CA ALA A 74 4.59 -3.13 2.09
C ALA A 74 5.57 -2.67 3.19
N ILE A 75 5.06 -2.30 4.37
CA ILE A 75 5.89 -1.88 5.51
C ILE A 75 6.74 -3.04 6.04
N LEU A 76 6.16 -4.21 6.27
CA LEU A 76 6.88 -5.41 6.73
C LEU A 76 8.01 -5.81 5.78
N SER A 77 7.78 -5.70 4.48
CA SER A 77 8.79 -6.04 3.46
C SER A 77 10.04 -5.16 3.51
N ILE A 78 9.95 -3.94 4.06
CA ILE A 78 11.10 -3.04 4.26
C ILE A 78 12.08 -3.66 5.27
N PHE A 79 11.58 -4.30 6.32
CA PHE A 79 12.41 -4.88 7.39
C PHE A 79 12.95 -6.27 7.04
N ILE A 80 12.22 -7.04 6.22
CA ILE A 80 12.62 -8.39 5.82
C ILE A 80 13.88 -8.38 4.95
N LYS A 81 14.03 -7.41 4.04
CA LYS A 81 15.18 -7.37 3.11
C LYS A 81 16.53 -7.14 3.79
N PRO A 82 16.69 -6.16 4.70
CA PRO A 82 17.91 -5.99 5.49
C PRO A 82 18.24 -7.25 6.30
N PHE A 83 17.22 -7.92 6.86
CA PHE A 83 17.40 -9.16 7.61
C PHE A 83 17.93 -10.31 6.73
N LEU A 84 17.31 -10.53 5.56
CA LEU A 84 17.75 -11.56 4.61
C LEU A 84 19.15 -11.29 4.03
N THR A 85 19.48 -10.02 3.77
CA THR A 85 20.82 -9.61 3.31
C THR A 85 21.88 -9.88 4.39
N ASN A 86 21.62 -9.53 5.65
CA ASN A 86 22.58 -9.76 6.75
C ASN A 86 22.90 -11.24 6.96
N GLN A 87 21.90 -12.12 6.84
CA GLN A 87 22.11 -13.56 6.95
C GLN A 87 22.96 -14.11 5.80
N ARG A 88 22.81 -13.56 4.58
CA ARG A 88 23.61 -13.99 3.42
C ARG A 88 25.09 -13.63 3.56
N THR A 89 25.40 -12.45 4.11
CA THR A 89 26.80 -12.05 4.34
C THR A 89 27.49 -12.97 5.35
N LYS A 90 26.80 -13.35 6.43
CA LYS A 90 27.35 -14.27 7.45
C LYS A 90 27.64 -15.68 6.93
N VAL A 91 26.93 -16.14 5.90
CA VAL A 91 27.14 -17.48 5.30
C VAL A 91 28.32 -17.50 4.32
N ILE A 92 28.73 -16.35 3.78
CA ILE A 92 29.82 -16.25 2.80
C ILE A 92 31.19 -16.08 3.50
N GLU A 93 31.20 -15.62 4.75
CA GLU A 93 32.41 -15.36 5.54
C GLU A 93 32.82 -16.50 6.49
N GLY A 94 32.10 -17.64 6.50
CA GLY A 94 32.41 -18.82 7.33
C GLY A 94 32.72 -20.05 6.49
#